data_AF-A0ABD1W3Z0-F1
#
_entry.id   AF-A0ABD1W3Z0-F1
#
_cell.length_a   1.000
_cell.length_b   1.000
_cell.length_c   1.000
_cell.angle_alpha   90.00
_cell.angle_beta   90.00
_cell.angle_gamma   90.00
#
_symmetry.space_group_name_H-M   'P 1'
#
loop_
_entity.id
_entity.type
_entity.pdbx_description
1 polymer ?
#
loop_
_entity_poly.entity_id
_entity_poly.type
_entity_poly.pdbx_seq_one_letter_code
_entity_poly.pdbx_strand_id
1 'polypeptide(L)'
;MLEDALNARKISSKALEAPNRENRRLTAEASMRQDEMLKLKSDLDESVKGKVEVEAIKDSVMAEKENLANKHYDADANFVANFHLIEAYTKISNYFASVGQQEVITALRSKHPDLDLSSFG
;
A
#
# COMPACT_ATOMS: atom_id res chain seq x y z
N MET A 1 -62.30 -60.31 -15.92
CA MET A 1 -60.93 -60.87 -15.77
C MET A 1 -59.92 -60.16 -16.67
N LEU A 2 -60.07 -60.19 -18.00
CA LEU A 2 -59.09 -59.57 -18.91
C LEU A 2 -59.15 -58.04 -18.91
N GLU A 3 -60.36 -57.46 -18.80
CA GLU A 3 -60.56 -56.02 -18.62
C GLU A 3 -60.05 -55.51 -17.26
N ASP A 4 -60.21 -56.28 -16.19
CA ASP A 4 -59.69 -55.93 -14.86
C ASP A 4 -58.16 -55.89 -14.84
N ALA A 5 -57.51 -56.85 -15.50
CA ALA A 5 -56.06 -56.86 -15.66
C ALA A 5 -55.56 -55.68 -16.51
N LEU A 6 -56.29 -55.30 -17.57
CA LEU A 6 -55.97 -54.14 -18.39
C LEU A 6 -56.16 -52.81 -17.63
N ASN A 7 -57.19 -52.70 -16.80
CA ASN A 7 -57.42 -51.52 -15.97
C ASN A 7 -56.38 -51.38 -14.85
N ALA A 8 -55.99 -52.48 -14.20
CA ALA A 8 -54.90 -52.49 -13.22
C ALA A 8 -53.56 -52.06 -13.85
N ARG A 9 -53.27 -52.51 -15.07
CA ARG A 9 -52.06 -52.11 -15.82
C ARG A 9 -52.06 -50.64 -16.21
N LYS A 10 -53.21 -50.07 -16.62
CA LYS A 10 -53.34 -48.64 -16.92
C LYS A 10 -53.15 -47.75 -15.68
N ILE A 11 -53.70 -48.17 -14.53
CA ILE A 11 -53.52 -47.47 -13.26
C ILE A 11 -52.05 -47.52 -12.83
N SER A 12 -51.42 -48.70 -12.91
CA SER A 12 -49.99 -48.86 -12.61
C SER A 12 -49.09 -48.01 -13.53
N SER A 13 -49.39 -47.93 -14.83
CA SER A 13 -48.64 -47.08 -15.77
C SER A 13 -48.73 -45.60 -15.41
N LYS A 14 -49.94 -45.09 -15.10
CA LYS A 14 -50.13 -43.69 -14.68
C LYS A 14 -49.44 -43.40 -13.34
N ALA A 15 -49.47 -44.35 -12.40
CA ALA A 15 -48.81 -44.21 -11.11
C ALA A 15 -47.28 -44.11 -11.23
N LEU A 16 -46.68 -44.71 -12.27
CA LEU A 16 -45.25 -44.64 -12.53
C LEU A 16 -44.82 -43.42 -13.35
N GLU A 17 -45.73 -42.78 -14.11
CA GLU A 17 -45.41 -41.59 -14.90
C GLU A 17 -45.17 -40.33 -14.06
N ALA A 18 -45.96 -40.12 -13.00
CA ALA A 18 -45.83 -38.96 -12.12
C ALA A 18 -44.46 -38.87 -11.42
N PRO A 19 -43.95 -39.91 -10.74
CA PRO A 19 -42.63 -39.88 -10.12
C PRO A 19 -41.49 -39.79 -11.14
N ASN A 20 -41.64 -40.37 -12.34
CA ASN A 20 -40.61 -40.28 -13.39
C ASN A 20 -40.49 -38.87 -13.98
N ARG A 21 -41.60 -38.13 -14.10
CA ARG A 21 -41.58 -36.72 -14.53
C ARG A 21 -40.91 -35.84 -13.49
N GLU A 22 -41.25 -36.05 -12.22
CA GLU A 22 -40.68 -35.30 -11.12
C GLU A 22 -39.18 -35.60 -10.94
N ASN A 23 -38.75 -36.85 -11.09
CA ASN A 23 -37.34 -37.19 -11.02
C ASN A 23 -36.52 -36.52 -12.14
N ARG A 24 -37.07 -36.47 -13.37
CA ARG A 24 -36.45 -35.71 -14.48
C ARG A 24 -36.35 -34.21 -14.15
N ARG A 25 -37.39 -33.64 -13.54
CA ARG A 25 -37.39 -32.23 -13.07
C ARG A 25 -36.30 -32.00 -12.03
N LEU A 26 -36.20 -32.86 -11.02
CA LEU A 26 -35.20 -32.76 -9.95
C LEU A 26 -33.78 -32.94 -10.47
N THR A 27 -33.53 -33.85 -11.42
CA THR A 27 -32.20 -33.99 -12.03
C THR A 27 -31.79 -32.75 -12.83
N ALA A 28 -32.73 -32.13 -13.56
CA ALA A 28 -32.45 -30.88 -14.26
C ALA A 28 -32.18 -29.72 -13.30
N GLU A 29 -32.97 -29.61 -12.22
CA GLU A 29 -32.79 -28.59 -11.18
C GLU A 29 -31.44 -28.77 -10.45
N ALA A 30 -31.05 -30.01 -10.15
CA ALA A 30 -29.74 -30.31 -9.55
C ALA A 30 -28.58 -29.94 -10.48
N SER A 31 -28.69 -30.21 -11.78
CA SER A 31 -27.69 -29.83 -12.77
C SER A 31 -27.54 -28.30 -12.86
N MET A 32 -28.66 -27.57 -12.90
CA MET A 32 -28.62 -26.11 -12.93
C MET A 32 -27.96 -25.53 -11.67
N ARG A 33 -28.29 -26.07 -10.49
CA ARG A 33 -27.64 -25.63 -9.24
C ARG A 33 -26.16 -25.98 -9.19
N GLN A 34 -25.76 -27.09 -9.79
CA GLN A 34 -24.35 -27.46 -9.90
C GLN A 34 -23.60 -26.46 -10.79
N ASP A 35 -24.18 -26.06 -11.92
CA ASP A 35 -23.59 -25.05 -12.81
C ASP A 35 -23.50 -23.67 -12.13
N GLU A 36 -24.54 -23.27 -11.39
CA GLU A 36 -24.53 -22.04 -10.59
C GLU A 36 -23.45 -22.07 -9.51
N MET A 37 -23.28 -23.21 -8.81
CA MET A 37 -22.24 -23.37 -7.80
C MET A 37 -20.83 -23.27 -8.41
N LEU A 38 -20.61 -23.87 -9.59
CA LEU A 38 -19.34 -23.76 -10.30
C LEU A 38 -19.04 -22.31 -10.69
N LYS A 39 -20.05 -21.58 -11.16
CA LYS A 39 -19.92 -20.16 -11.50
C LYS A 39 -19.58 -19.31 -10.26
N LEU A 40 -20.33 -19.46 -9.18
CA LEU A 40 -20.07 -18.74 -7.93
C LEU A 40 -18.69 -19.04 -7.36
N LYS A 41 -18.21 -20.27 -7.50
CA LYS A 41 -16.84 -20.64 -7.10
C LYS A 41 -15.80 -19.92 -7.95
N SER A 42 -15.99 -19.85 -9.27
CA SER A 42 -15.09 -19.11 -10.17
C SER A 42 -15.04 -17.63 -9.81
N ASP A 43 -16.20 -17.00 -9.59
CA ASP A 43 -16.30 -15.59 -9.22
C ASP A 43 -15.61 -15.32 -7.86
N LEU A 44 -15.73 -16.25 -6.91
CA LEU A 44 -15.04 -16.17 -5.62
C LEU A 44 -13.51 -16.27 -5.79
N ASP A 45 -13.02 -17.21 -6.58
CA ASP A 45 -11.60 -17.39 -6.83
C ASP A 45 -10.99 -16.14 -7.49
N GLU A 46 -11.70 -15.51 -8.44
CA GLU A 46 -11.31 -14.23 -9.03
C GLU A 46 -11.29 -13.09 -8.01
N SER A 47 -12.32 -13.00 -7.15
CA SER A 47 -12.38 -11.99 -6.10
C SER A 47 -11.25 -12.14 -5.09
N VAL A 48 -10.90 -13.37 -4.70
CA VAL A 48 -9.78 -13.64 -3.79
C VAL A 48 -8.46 -13.24 -4.43
N LYS A 49 -8.23 -13.58 -5.70
CA LYS A 49 -7.03 -13.12 -6.44
C LYS A 49 -6.93 -11.60 -6.46
N GLY A 50 -8.02 -10.92 -6.80
CA GLY A 50 -8.07 -9.45 -6.78
C GLY A 50 -7.75 -8.86 -5.40
N LYS A 51 -8.24 -9.47 -4.31
CA LYS A 51 -7.89 -9.04 -2.96
C LYS A 51 -6.41 -9.22 -2.63
N VAL A 52 -5.81 -10.35 -3.02
CA VAL A 52 -4.38 -10.60 -2.79
C VAL A 52 -3.52 -9.59 -3.54
N GLU A 53 -3.86 -9.28 -4.79
CA GLU A 53 -3.17 -8.26 -5.59
C GLU A 53 -3.30 -6.86 -4.96
N VAL A 54 -4.50 -6.49 -4.50
CA VAL A 54 -4.72 -5.20 -3.82
C VAL A 54 -3.92 -5.10 -2.52
N GLU A 55 -3.85 -6.17 -1.72
CA GLU A 55 -3.06 -6.16 -0.49
C GLU A 55 -1.56 -6.04 -0.78
N ALA A 56 -1.06 -6.74 -1.82
CA ALA A 56 0.33 -6.62 -2.26
C ALA A 56 0.67 -5.19 -2.73
N ILE A 57 -0.22 -4.54 -3.48
CA ILE A 57 -0.05 -3.14 -3.90
C ILE A 57 -0.04 -2.22 -2.68
N LYS A 58 -0.96 -2.42 -1.73
CA LYS A 58 -1.02 -1.62 -0.50
C LYS A 58 0.27 -1.73 0.30
N ASP A 59 0.79 -2.94 0.50
CA ASP A 59 2.05 -3.15 1.22
C ASP A 59 3.23 -2.49 0.51
N SER A 60 3.29 -2.58 -0.82
CA SER A 60 4.31 -1.89 -1.63
C SER A 60 4.25 -0.37 -1.47
N VAL A 61 3.04 0.22 -1.55
CA VAL A 61 2.85 1.67 -1.39
C VAL A 61 3.21 2.13 0.02
N MET A 62 2.89 1.34 1.05
CA MET A 62 3.26 1.65 2.43
C MET A 62 4.77 1.62 2.63
N ALA A 63 5.48 0.64 2.06
CA ALA A 63 6.94 0.57 2.10
C ALA A 63 7.60 1.74 1.36
N GLU A 64 7.09 2.12 0.18
CA GLU A 64 7.57 3.30 -0.55
C GLU A 64 7.34 4.60 0.23
N LYS A 65 6.17 4.75 0.86
CA LYS A 65 5.84 5.91 1.70
C LYS A 65 6.81 6.03 2.88
N GLU A 66 7.11 4.94 3.57
CA GLU A 66 8.06 4.92 4.69
C GLU A 66 9.48 5.28 4.22
N ASN A 67 9.92 4.71 3.10
CA ASN A 67 11.23 5.03 2.50
C ASN A 67 11.32 6.51 2.10
N LEU A 68 10.25 7.06 1.52
CA LEU A 68 10.20 8.47 1.13
C LEU A 68 10.22 9.39 2.35
N ALA A 69 9.46 9.07 3.40
CA ALA A 69 9.47 9.82 4.65
C ALA A 69 10.87 9.87 5.27
N ASN A 70 11.57 8.74 5.36
CA ASN A 70 12.93 8.68 5.90
C ASN A 70 13.91 9.55 5.10
N LYS A 71 13.83 9.52 3.75
CA LYS A 71 14.67 10.37 2.90
C LYS A 71 14.41 11.87 3.08
N HIS A 72 13.15 12.27 3.28
CA HIS A 72 12.82 13.68 3.51
C HIS A 72 13.29 14.18 4.88
N TYR A 73 13.17 13.37 5.93
CA TYR A 73 13.69 13.74 7.25
C TYR A 73 15.21 14.01 7.21
N ASP A 74 15.98 13.18 6.52
CA ASP A 74 17.43 13.36 6.39
C ASP A 74 17.79 14.60 5.54
N ALA A 75 17.02 14.88 4.48
CA ALA A 75 17.22 16.06 3.64
C ALA A 75 16.88 17.36 4.37
N ASP A 76 15.77 17.39 5.12
CA ASP A 76 15.34 18.54 5.89
C ASP A 76 16.31 18.82 7.05
N ALA A 77 16.79 17.77 7.73
CA ALA A 77 17.82 17.91 8.77
C ALA A 77 19.12 18.51 8.22
N ASN A 78 19.57 18.06 7.04
CA ASN A 78 20.75 18.61 6.38
C ASN A 78 20.54 20.06 5.91
N PHE A 79 19.35 20.41 5.41
CA PHE A 79 19.03 21.78 5.04
C PHE A 79 19.04 22.72 6.25
N VAL A 80 18.43 22.31 7.35
CA VAL A 80 18.40 23.08 8.60
C VAL A 80 19.80 23.26 9.16
N ALA A 81 20.65 22.23 9.15
CA ALA A 81 22.04 22.33 9.59
C ALA A 81 22.85 23.33 8.73
N ASN A 82 22.70 23.25 7.40
CA ASN A 82 23.37 24.17 6.47
C ASN A 82 22.90 25.62 6.65
N PHE A 83 21.60 25.84 6.88
CA PHE A 83 21.06 27.17 7.14
C PHE A 83 21.66 27.80 8.41
N HIS A 84 21.71 27.07 9.52
CA HIS A 84 22.30 27.57 10.76
C HIS A 84 23.80 27.86 10.63
N LEU A 85 24.52 27.07 9.84
CA LEU A 85 25.94 27.31 9.54
C LEU A 85 26.13 28.67 8.84
N ILE A 86 25.33 28.95 7.80
CA ILE A 86 25.36 30.23 7.07
C ILE A 86 24.99 31.40 7.98
N GLU A 87 23.96 31.24 8.82
CA GLU A 87 23.55 32.28 9.76
C GLU A 87 24.68 32.59 10.77
N ALA A 88 25.35 31.57 11.29
CA ALA A 88 26.49 31.73 12.18
C ALA A 88 27.66 32.48 11.50
N TYR A 89 28.03 32.08 10.28
CA TYR A 89 29.06 32.78 9.50
C TYR A 89 28.71 34.24 9.25
N THR A 90 27.44 34.52 8.95
CA THR A 90 26.96 35.88 8.70
C THR A 90 27.06 36.75 9.95
N LYS A 91 26.67 36.22 11.12
CA LYS A 91 26.80 36.92 12.41
C LYS A 91 28.27 37.23 12.75
N ILE A 92 29.15 36.25 12.54
CA ILE A 92 30.59 36.40 12.75
C ILE A 92 31.18 37.46 11.80
N SER A 93 30.85 37.39 10.51
CA SER A 93 31.28 38.37 9.51
C SER A 93 30.79 39.77 9.86
N ASN A 94 29.54 39.93 10.29
CA ASN A 94 28.97 41.22 10.70
C ASN A 94 29.65 41.76 11.97
N TYR A 95 30.02 40.90 12.91
CA TYR A 95 30.79 41.30 14.08
C TYR A 95 32.17 41.84 13.68
N PHE A 96 32.91 41.12 12.82
CA PHE A 96 34.21 41.59 12.32
C PHE A 96 34.09 42.87 11.47
N ALA A 97 33.02 43.01 10.69
CA ALA A 97 32.74 44.23 9.92
C ALA A 97 32.39 45.43 10.83
N SER A 98 31.68 45.20 11.95
CA SER A 98 31.26 46.25 12.88
C SER A 98 32.36 46.71 13.82
N VAL A 99 33.24 45.81 14.28
CA VAL A 99 34.34 46.13 15.20
C VAL A 99 35.54 46.68 14.44
N GLY A 100 35.59 46.52 13.12
CA GLY A 100 36.73 46.94 12.30
C GLY A 100 37.86 45.93 12.42
N GLN A 101 38.31 45.41 11.27
CA GLN A 101 39.35 44.38 11.18
C GLN A 101 40.62 44.75 11.97
N GLN A 102 40.95 46.05 12.04
CA GLN A 102 42.10 46.56 12.78
C GLN A 102 41.96 46.41 14.30
N GLU A 103 40.77 46.65 14.88
CA GLU A 103 40.55 46.55 16.33
C GLU A 103 40.57 45.09 16.77
N VAL A 104 40.05 44.19 15.93
CA VAL A 104 40.09 42.75 16.16
C VAL A 104 41.51 42.21 16.06
N ILE A 105 42.27 42.56 15.02
CA ILE A 105 43.69 42.17 14.89
C ILE A 105 44.48 42.70 16.09
N THR A 106 44.19 43.93 16.54
CA THR A 106 44.84 44.51 17.72
C THR A 106 44.48 43.75 19.00
N ALA A 107 43.20 43.42 19.20
CA ALA A 107 42.74 42.62 20.34
C ALA A 107 43.37 41.22 20.34
N LEU A 108 43.44 40.55 19.18
CA LEU A 108 44.09 39.25 19.03
C LEU A 108 45.59 39.31 19.32
N ARG A 109 46.32 40.29 18.76
CA ARG A 109 47.77 40.47 19.04
C ARG A 109 48.06 40.72 20.52
N SER A 110 47.17 41.44 21.22
CA SER A 110 47.35 41.70 22.66
C SER A 110 47.24 40.45 23.53
N LYS A 111 46.47 39.44 23.11
CA LYS A 111 46.26 38.19 23.84
C LYS A 111 47.15 37.05 23.33
N HIS A 112 47.48 37.07 22.04
CA HIS A 112 48.26 36.07 21.32
C HIS A 112 49.32 36.77 20.45
N PRO A 113 50.38 37.34 21.04
CA PRO A 113 51.39 38.12 20.32
C PRO A 113 52.25 37.30 19.35
N ASP A 114 52.25 35.98 19.52
CA ASP A 114 52.92 34.96 18.72
C ASP A 114 52.12 34.50 17.49
N LEU A 115 50.84 34.89 17.38
CA LEU A 115 50.00 34.50 16.25
C LEU A 115 50.33 35.34 15.01
N ASP A 116 50.79 34.70 13.93
CA ASP A 116 51.04 35.36 12.66
C ASP A 116 49.71 35.66 11.94
N LEU A 117 49.30 36.93 11.98
CA LEU A 117 48.10 37.46 11.33
C LEU A 117 48.43 38.18 10.02
N SER A 118 49.64 37.99 9.45
CA SER A 118 50.05 38.63 8.20
C SER A 118 49.20 38.25 6.98
N SER A 119 48.51 37.11 7.04
CA SER A 119 47.55 36.65 6.02
C SER A 119 46.09 37.06 6.29
N PHE A 120 45.81 37.83 7.34
CA PHE A 120 44.46 38.29 7.68
C PHE A 120 44.13 39.57 6.89
N GLY A 121 44.05 39.44 5.56
CA GLY A 121 43.79 40.50 4.59
C GLY A 121 42.94 40.00 3.44
#